data_AF-A0A1C6U9Z3-F1
#
_entry.id   AF-A0A1C6U9Z3-F1
#
_cell.length_a   1.000
_cell.length_b   1.000
_cell.length_c   1.000
_cell.angle_alpha   90.00
_cell.angle_beta   90.00
_cell.angle_gamma   90.00
#
_symmetry.space_group_name_H-M   'P 1'
#
loop_
_entity.id
_entity.type
_entity.pdbx_description
1 polymer ?
#
loop_
_entity_poly.entity_id
_entity_poly.type
_entity_poly.pdbx_seq_one_letter_code
_entity_poly.pdbx_strand_id
1 'polypeptide(L)' 'MRNTDRYLVLVTASCGTKKVVGVGGRINGGAGDVVLDQVVPSFDLASVTVRAVAVQSTAPAGWNATSFALCAMPRRD' A
#
# COMPACT_ATOMS: atom_id res chain seq x y z
N MET A 1 2.21 8.46 19.65
CA MET A 1 2.44 9.27 18.44
C MET A 1 3.93 9.20 18.12
N ARG A 2 4.35 8.32 17.19
CA ARG A 2 5.77 8.23 16.78
C ARG A 2 6.02 9.29 15.70
N ASN A 3 7.16 9.95 15.76
CA ASN A 3 7.57 11.05 14.87
C ASN A 3 7.46 10.72 13.36
N THR A 4 7.39 9.44 12.99
CA THR A 4 7.28 8.92 11.63
C THR A 4 5.90 9.07 10.97
N ASP A 5 4.81 9.39 11.70
CA ASP A 5 3.49 9.62 11.08
C ASP A 5 3.49 10.82 10.11
N ARG A 6 4.43 11.76 10.27
CA ARG A 6 4.60 12.93 9.40
C ARG A 6 5.09 12.58 7.98
N TYR A 7 5.64 11.39 7.80
CA TYR A 7 6.20 10.91 6.51
C TYR A 7 5.65 9.53 6.17
N LEU A 8 4.40 9.31 6.50
CA LEU A 8 3.65 8.10 6.20
C LEU A 8 2.63 8.39 5.11
N VAL A 9 2.51 7.45 4.18
CA VAL A 9 1.47 7.45 3.15
C VAL A 9 0.75 6.10 3.18
N LEU A 10 -0.58 6.16 3.18
CA LEU A 10 -1.47 5.02 3.04
C LEU A 10 -2.23 5.15 1.71
N VAL A 11 -2.19 4.09 0.91
CA VAL A 11 -2.91 4.04 -0.37
C VAL A 11 -3.64 2.72 -0.49
N THR A 12 -4.90 2.77 -0.91
CA THR A 12 -5.76 1.60 -1.03
C THR A 12 -6.16 1.34 -2.47
N ALA A 13 -6.01 0.10 -2.91
CA ALA A 13 -6.57 -0.40 -4.16
C ALA A 13 -7.78 -1.30 -3.84
N SER A 14 -8.88 -1.12 -4.57
CA SER A 14 -10.13 -1.87 -4.35
C SER A 14 -10.37 -2.90 -5.46
N CYS A 15 -10.87 -4.07 -5.08
CA CYS A 15 -11.34 -5.11 -5.98
C CYS A 15 -12.84 -5.02 -6.29
N GLY A 16 -13.56 -4.05 -5.72
CA GLY A 16 -15.02 -3.94 -5.88
C GLY A 16 -15.73 -5.21 -5.41
N THR A 17 -16.46 -5.87 -6.32
CA THR A 17 -17.21 -7.10 -6.03
C THR A 17 -16.38 -8.38 -6.11
N LYS A 18 -15.11 -8.30 -6.57
CA LYS A 18 -14.18 -9.43 -6.64
C LYS A 18 -13.42 -9.59 -5.31
N LYS A 19 -12.65 -10.67 -5.20
CA LYS A 19 -11.75 -10.91 -4.06
C LYS A 19 -10.28 -10.79 -4.46
N VAL A 20 -9.48 -10.27 -3.53
CA VAL A 20 -8.03 -10.16 -3.65
C VAL A 20 -7.42 -11.55 -3.69
N VAL A 21 -6.58 -11.80 -4.70
CA VAL A 21 -5.79 -13.03 -4.86
C VAL A 21 -4.28 -12.74 -4.96
N GLY A 22 -3.91 -11.46 -5.02
CA GLY A 22 -2.52 -11.02 -5.03
C GLY A 22 -2.43 -9.55 -4.64
N VAL A 23 -1.31 -9.17 -4.04
CA VAL A 23 -1.08 -7.84 -3.48
C VAL A 23 0.24 -7.28 -4.00
N GLY A 24 0.36 -5.95 -4.05
CA GLY A 24 1.61 -5.28 -4.40
C GLY A 24 1.60 -3.82 -4.02
N GLY A 25 2.79 -3.23 -3.97
CA GLY A 25 2.98 -1.80 -3.77
C GLY A 25 4.20 -1.29 -4.52
N ARG A 26 4.22 0.00 -4.81
CA ARG A 26 5.37 0.70 -5.40
C ARG A 26 5.54 2.06 -4.76
N ILE A 27 6.79 2.45 -4.52
CA ILE A 27 7.15 3.81 -4.14
C ILE A 27 7.47 4.61 -5.39
N ASN A 28 6.95 5.83 -5.49
CA ASN A 28 7.24 6.76 -6.57
C ASN A 28 8.00 7.96 -6.01
N GLY A 29 9.22 8.19 -6.51
CA GLY A 29 10.05 9.34 -6.12
C GLY A 29 10.65 9.26 -4.71
N GLY A 30 10.80 8.07 -4.13
CA GLY A 30 11.29 7.90 -2.75
C GLY A 30 12.81 7.99 -2.54
N ALA A 31 13.61 8.07 -3.62
CA ALA A 31 15.07 8.23 -3.61
C ALA A 31 15.89 7.27 -2.71
N GLY A 32 15.31 6.16 -2.25
CA GLY A 32 15.93 5.23 -1.29
C GLY A 32 15.65 5.55 0.19
N ASP A 33 15.01 6.68 0.49
CA ASP A 33 14.68 7.13 1.85
C ASP A 33 13.30 6.68 2.34
N VAL A 34 12.57 5.94 1.51
CA VAL A 34 11.22 5.45 1.81
C VAL A 34 11.19 3.94 1.60
N VAL A 35 10.47 3.23 2.48
CA VAL A 35 10.23 1.79 2.36
C VAL A 35 8.74 1.48 2.38
N LEU A 36 8.37 0.37 1.75
CA LEU A 36 7.08 -0.27 1.99
C LEU A 36 7.21 -1.09 3.27
N ASP A 37 6.43 -0.74 4.29
CA ASP A 37 6.45 -1.50 5.54
C ASP A 37 5.30 -2.52 5.62
N GLN A 38 4.19 -2.25 4.94
CA GLN A 38 3.02 -3.13 4.88
C GLN A 38 2.39 -3.11 3.50
N VAL A 39 2.05 -4.30 3.02
CA VAL A 39 1.24 -4.53 1.83
C VAL A 39 0.22 -5.59 2.22
N VAL A 40 -0.95 -5.15 2.68
CA VAL A 40 -1.89 -6.04 3.37
C VAL A 40 -3.28 -5.98 2.73
N PRO A 41 -3.92 -7.14 2.47
CA PRO A 41 -5.32 -7.16 2.08
C PRO A 41 -6.22 -6.80 3.27
N SER A 42 -7.41 -6.27 2.99
CA SER A 42 -8.47 -6.18 4.00
C SER A 42 -8.97 -7.56 4.41
N PHE A 43 -9.52 -7.68 5.61
CA PHE A 43 -9.98 -8.95 6.17
C PHE A 43 -11.03 -9.65 5.27
N ASP A 44 -11.89 -8.88 4.63
CA ASP A 44 -12.91 -9.37 3.69
C ASP A 44 -12.37 -9.64 2.27
N LEU A 45 -11.06 -9.46 2.06
CA LEU A 45 -10.36 -9.56 0.79
C LEU A 45 -10.95 -8.66 -0.31
N ALA A 46 -11.53 -7.51 0.04
CA ALA A 46 -12.07 -6.56 -0.94
C ALA A 46 -11.07 -5.49 -1.40
N SER A 47 -9.97 -5.30 -0.68
CA SER A 47 -9.00 -4.24 -0.97
C SER A 47 -7.59 -4.58 -0.50
N VAL A 48 -6.60 -3.82 -0.95
CA VAL A 48 -5.21 -3.88 -0.48
C VAL A 48 -4.78 -2.49 -0.05
N THR A 49 -4.33 -2.37 1.19
CA THR A 49 -3.73 -1.14 1.71
C THR A 49 -2.21 -1.30 1.75
N VAL A 50 -1.53 -0.35 1.12
CA VAL A 50 -0.08 -0.19 1.20
C VAL A 50 0.24 0.91 2.18
N ARG A 51 1.16 0.62 3.11
CA ARG A 51 1.80 1.61 3.98
C ARG A 51 3.24 1.80 3.54
N ALA A 52 3.56 3.04 3.19
CA ALA A 52 4.91 3.48 2.88
C ALA A 52 5.34 4.52 3.91
N VAL A 53 6.59 4.44 4.37
CA VAL A 53 7.11 5.30 5.43
C VAL A 53 8.55 5.70 5.13
N ALA A 54 8.90 6.94 5.44
CA ALA A 54 10.29 7.36 5.43
C ALA A 54 11.10 6.63 6.50
N VAL A 55 12.27 6.12 6.13
CA VAL A 55 13.18 5.44 7.07
C VAL A 55 14.03 6.41 7.88
N GLN A 56 14.14 7.66 7.43
CA GLN A 56 14.82 8.75 8.12
C GLN A 56 13.84 9.86 8.47
N SER A 57 14.29 10.88 9.20
CA SER A 57 13.51 12.10 9.48
C SER A 57 13.31 13.00 8.25
N THR A 58 13.59 12.48 7.05
CA THR A 58 13.53 13.18 5.76
C THR A 58 12.95 12.25 4.71
N ALA A 59 12.09 12.79 3.85
CA ALA A 59 11.59 12.13 2.65
C ALA A 59 11.60 13.14 1.48
N PRO A 60 11.86 12.71 0.24
CA PRO A 60 11.87 13.61 -0.92
C PRO A 60 10.53 14.32 -1.09
N ALA A 61 10.50 15.64 -1.30
CA ALA A 61 9.25 16.35 -1.49
C ALA A 61 8.42 15.77 -2.64
N GLY A 62 7.11 15.57 -2.42
CA GLY A 62 6.19 15.07 -3.45
C GLY A 62 6.24 13.56 -3.72
N TRP A 63 7.01 12.79 -2.94
CA TRP A 63 6.97 11.34 -3.01
C TRP A 63 5.56 10.79 -2.70
N ASN A 64 5.21 9.64 -3.28
CA ASN A 64 3.98 8.92 -2.95
C ASN A 64 4.14 7.40 -3.13
N ALA A 65 3.04 6.67 -2.97
CA ALA A 65 2.97 5.24 -3.24
C ALA A 65 1.80 4.88 -4.17
N THR A 66 1.89 3.71 -4.79
CA THR A 66 0.81 3.07 -5.54
C THR A 66 0.52 1.72 -4.92
N SER A 67 -0.76 1.41 -4.69
CA SER A 67 -1.22 0.08 -4.26
C SER A 67 -1.71 -0.72 -5.47
N PHE A 68 -1.43 -2.02 -5.48
CA PHE A 68 -1.91 -2.96 -6.49
C PHE A 68 -2.71 -4.08 -5.82
N ALA A 69 -3.90 -4.35 -6.37
CA ALA A 69 -4.73 -5.48 -6.00
C ALA A 69 -5.00 -6.33 -7.25
N LEU A 70 -4.62 -7.61 -7.21
CA LEU A 70 -5.02 -8.58 -8.22
C LEU A 70 -6.33 -9.22 -7.77
N CYS A 71 -7.35 -9.14 -8.62
CA CYS A 71 -8.72 -9.45 -8.24
C CYS A 71 -9.33 -10.55 -9.11
N ALA A 72 -9.92 -11.56 -8.47
CA ALA A 72 -10.63 -12.64 -9.14
C ALA A 72 -12.04 -12.83 -8.56
N MET A 73 -12.94 -13.40 -9.35
CA MET A 73 -14.24 -13.84 -8.83
C MET A 73 -14.02 -15.10 -7.97
N PRO A 74 -14.70 -15.24 -6.81
CA PRO A 74 -14.71 -16.50 -6.08
C PRO A 74 -15.17 -17.66 -6.96
N ARG A 75 -14.63 -18.86 -6.74
CA ARG A 75 -15.18 -20.05 -7.39
C ARG A 75 -16.58 -20.34 -6.84
N ARG A 76 -17.42 -20.85 -7.72
CA ARG A 76 -18.75 -21.41 -7.44
C ARG A 76 -18.62 -22.92 -7.60
N ASP A 77 -17.96 -23.57 -6.66
CA ASP A 77 -17.96 -25.03 -6.54
C ASP A 77 -18.95 -25.49 -5.47
#